data_AF-A0A7X7WGA1-F1
#
_entry.id   AF-A0A7X7WGA1-F1
#
_cell.length_a   1.000
_cell.length_b   1.000
_cell.length_c   1.000
_cell.angle_alpha   90.00
_cell.angle_beta   90.00
_cell.angle_gamma   90.00
#
_symmetry.space_group_name_H-M   'P 1'
#
loop_
_entity.id
_entity.type
_entity.pdbx_description
1 polymer ?
#
loop_
_entity_poly.entity_id
_entity_poly.type
_entity_poly.pdbx_seq_one_letter_code
_entity_poly.pdbx_strand_id
1 'polypeptide(L)'
;MNEYDSELLESILSADGYLSVPQPNQADLIVVNTCSVRQKAEDRALARIAELTALKKLNRSLKIVVAGCMARRAGQSIIDRIPQVDYVVGPDYVPEIGEIVKRNSPEKIHIDD
;
A
#
# COMPACT_ATOMS: atom_id res chain seq x y z
N MET A 1 4.63 -7.10 -12.90
CA MET A 1 4.06 -7.39 -11.57
C MET A 1 4.20 -8.88 -11.40
N ASN A 2 4.66 -9.34 -10.24
CA ASN A 2 4.61 -10.77 -9.97
C ASN A 2 3.15 -11.07 -9.61
N GLU A 3 2.39 -11.65 -10.54
CA GLU A 3 0.97 -11.99 -10.33
C GLU A 3 0.77 -12.82 -9.05
N TYR A 4 1.77 -13.64 -8.70
CA TYR A 4 1.85 -14.41 -7.47
C TYR A 4 1.79 -13.55 -6.18
N ASP A 5 2.46 -12.39 -6.16
CA ASP A 5 2.47 -11.53 -4.97
C ASP A 5 1.12 -10.82 -4.80
N SER A 6 0.40 -10.59 -5.90
CA SER A 6 -0.95 -10.01 -5.88
C SER A 6 -2.00 -11.02 -5.42
N GLU A 7 -1.94 -12.27 -5.88
CA GLU A 7 -2.83 -13.36 -5.42
C GLU A 7 -2.65 -13.66 -3.92
N LEU A 8 -1.41 -13.62 -3.43
CA LEU A 8 -1.11 -13.77 -2.01
C LEU A 8 -1.75 -12.65 -1.18
N LEU A 9 -1.58 -11.39 -1.61
CA LEU A 9 -2.20 -10.23 -0.96
C LEU A 9 -3.73 -10.34 -0.91
N GLU A 10 -4.35 -10.71 -2.02
CA GLU A 10 -5.79 -10.93 -2.09
C GLU A 10 -6.25 -12.03 -1.13
N SER A 11 -5.50 -13.14 -1.06
CA SER A 11 -5.80 -14.26 -0.17
C SER A 11 -5.72 -13.86 1.31
N ILE A 12 -4.67 -13.13 1.71
CA ILE A 12 -4.48 -12.66 3.09
C ILE A 12 -5.62 -11.71 3.48
N LEU A 13 -5.90 -10.71 2.64
CA LEU A 13 -6.93 -9.72 2.95
C LEU A 13 -8.33 -10.35 2.93
N SER A 14 -8.59 -11.32 2.05
CA SER A 14 -9.86 -12.05 2.03
C SER A 14 -10.08 -12.88 3.30
N ALA A 15 -9.04 -13.54 3.81
CA ALA A 15 -9.10 -14.25 5.10
C ALA A 15 -9.43 -13.31 6.27
N ASP A 16 -9.09 -12.04 6.14
CA ASP A 16 -9.39 -10.97 7.10
C ASP A 16 -10.75 -10.27 6.87
N GLY A 17 -11.55 -10.77 5.93
CA GLY A 17 -12.90 -10.27 5.67
C GLY A 17 -12.98 -9.11 4.67
N TYR A 18 -11.88 -8.75 4.01
CA TYR A 18 -11.90 -7.79 2.90
C TYR A 18 -12.45 -8.44 1.63
N LEU A 19 -13.04 -7.61 0.77
CA LEU A 19 -13.55 -8.00 -0.54
C LEU A 19 -12.91 -7.12 -1.61
N SER A 20 -12.46 -7.75 -2.70
CA SER A 20 -11.95 -7.01 -3.86
C SER A 20 -13.07 -6.23 -4.54
N VAL A 21 -12.80 -4.98 -4.88
CA VAL A 21 -13.71 -4.10 -5.60
C VAL A 21 -13.14 -3.75 -6.98
N PRO A 22 -13.99 -3.59 -8.01
CA PRO A 22 -13.52 -3.33 -9.38
C PRO A 22 -12.98 -1.91 -9.56
N GLN A 23 -13.37 -0.97 -8.69
CA GLN A 23 -12.95 0.43 -8.79
C GLN A 23 -12.30 0.92 -7.50
N PRO A 24 -11.14 1.61 -7.56
CA PRO A 24 -10.45 2.11 -6.38
C PRO A 24 -11.28 3.08 -5.51
N ASN A 25 -12.22 3.81 -6.09
CA ASN A 25 -13.09 4.75 -5.37
C ASN A 25 -14.17 4.05 -4.50
N GLN A 26 -14.36 2.74 -4.66
CA GLN A 26 -15.26 1.93 -3.85
C GLN A 26 -14.53 1.24 -2.69
N ALA A 27 -13.19 1.37 -2.63
CA ALA A 27 -12.38 0.69 -1.64
C ALA A 27 -12.31 1.51 -0.34
N ASP A 28 -12.21 0.80 0.78
CA ASP A 28 -11.79 1.35 2.08
C ASP A 28 -10.29 1.10 2.35
N LEU A 29 -9.67 0.22 1.55
CA LEU A 29 -8.24 -0.11 1.59
C LEU A 29 -7.71 -0.26 0.16
N ILE A 30 -6.62 0.44 -0.15
CA ILE A 30 -5.87 0.28 -1.40
C ILE A 30 -4.45 -0.15 -1.06
N VAL A 31 -4.03 -1.29 -1.61
CA VAL A 31 -2.64 -1.78 -1.51
C VAL A 31 -1.97 -1.60 -2.87
N VAL A 32 -0.88 -0.84 -2.91
CA VAL A 32 -0.04 -0.66 -4.08
C VAL A 32 1.20 -1.54 -3.93
N ASN A 33 1.15 -2.72 -4.55
CA ASN A 33 2.29 -3.63 -4.58
C ASN A 33 3.34 -3.16 -5.61
N THR A 34 4.57 -2.98 -5.15
CA THR A 34 5.69 -2.40 -5.90
C THR A 34 6.92 -3.33 -5.86
N CYS A 35 7.14 -4.08 -6.94
CA CYS A 35 8.24 -5.05 -7.04
C CYS A 35 9.45 -4.56 -7.85
N SER A 36 9.44 -3.32 -8.34
CA SER A 36 10.49 -2.82 -9.25
C SER A 36 11.65 -2.16 -8.52
N VAL A 37 12.87 -2.49 -8.95
CA VAL A 37 14.12 -1.84 -8.54
C VAL A 37 14.63 -0.77 -9.52
N ARG A 38 13.87 -0.50 -10.60
CA ARG A 38 14.24 0.48 -11.64
C ARG A 38 13.61 1.84 -11.35
N GLN A 39 14.42 2.90 -11.33
CA GLN A 39 14.01 4.27 -11.04
C GLN A 39 12.76 4.74 -11.82
N LYS A 40 12.72 4.57 -13.15
CA LYS A 40 11.57 4.98 -13.98
C LYS A 40 10.25 4.31 -13.58
N ALA A 41 10.30 3.07 -13.10
CA ALA A 41 9.09 2.37 -12.67
C ALA A 41 8.64 2.84 -11.29
N GLU A 42 9.58 3.22 -10.43
CA GLU A 42 9.28 3.82 -9.13
C GLU A 42 8.66 5.21 -9.29
N ASP A 43 9.18 6.05 -10.19
CA ASP A 43 8.61 7.37 -10.46
C ASP A 43 7.15 7.26 -10.92
N ARG A 44 6.84 6.25 -11.77
CA ARG A 44 5.44 5.95 -12.17
C ARG A 44 4.60 5.44 -11.01
N ALA A 45 5.14 4.56 -10.17
CA ALA A 45 4.43 4.06 -8.99
C ALA A 45 4.09 5.22 -8.04
N LEU A 46 5.05 6.11 -7.77
CA LEU A 46 4.86 7.30 -6.95
C LEU A 46 3.80 8.25 -7.52
N ALA A 47 3.82 8.51 -8.83
CA ALA A 47 2.79 9.30 -9.48
C ALA A 47 1.40 8.67 -9.30
N ARG A 48 1.29 7.35 -9.49
CA ARG A 48 0.05 6.62 -9.30
C ARG A 48 -0.44 6.64 -7.85
N ILE A 49 0.45 6.45 -6.89
CA ILE A 49 0.12 6.54 -5.45
C ILE A 49 -0.42 7.93 -5.14
N ALA A 50 0.25 8.98 -5.63
CA ALA A 50 -0.18 10.37 -5.44
C ALA A 50 -1.60 10.62 -5.99
N GLU A 51 -1.92 10.11 -7.18
CA GLU A 51 -3.28 10.17 -7.75
C GLU A 51 -4.31 9.49 -6.85
N LEU A 52 -4.01 8.29 -6.36
CA LEU A 52 -4.93 7.51 -5.52
C LEU A 52 -5.23 8.24 -4.20
N THR A 53 -4.30 9.04 -3.69
CA THR A 53 -4.54 9.83 -2.46
C THR A 53 -5.65 10.86 -2.60
N ALA A 54 -5.99 11.28 -3.83
CA ALA A 54 -7.13 12.17 -4.07
C ALA A 54 -8.46 11.52 -3.67
N LEU A 55 -8.57 10.19 -3.69
CA LEU A 55 -9.76 9.45 -3.28
C LEU A 55 -10.07 9.62 -1.79
N LYS A 56 -9.07 9.97 -0.98
CA LYS A 56 -9.31 10.32 0.44
C LYS A 56 -10.20 11.54 0.64
N LYS A 57 -10.41 12.36 -0.41
CA LYS A 57 -11.41 13.45 -0.37
C LYS A 57 -12.84 12.92 -0.41
N LEU A 58 -13.06 11.76 -1.03
CA LEU A 58 -14.36 11.10 -1.14
C LEU A 58 -14.62 10.20 0.07
N ASN A 59 -13.59 9.46 0.50
CA ASN A 59 -13.64 8.59 1.67
C ASN A 59 -12.49 8.93 2.62
N ARG A 60 -12.78 9.63 3.73
CA ARG A 60 -11.78 10.01 4.73
C ARG A 60 -11.21 8.81 5.50
N SER A 61 -11.92 7.68 5.50
CA SER A 61 -11.50 6.44 6.15
C SER A 61 -10.64 5.55 5.25
N LEU A 62 -10.46 5.92 3.97
CA LEU A 62 -9.65 5.16 3.02
C LEU A 62 -8.19 5.06 3.50
N LYS A 63 -7.71 3.82 3.62
CA LYS A 63 -6.30 3.50 3.89
C LYS A 63 -5.56 3.21 2.59
N ILE A 64 -4.35 3.75 2.45
CA ILE A 64 -3.44 3.52 1.33
C ILE A 64 -2.14 2.93 1.88
N VAL A 65 -1.81 1.73 1.39
CA VAL A 65 -0.61 0.98 1.75
C VAL A 65 0.29 0.86 0.53
N VAL A 66 1.58 1.12 0.69
CA VAL A 66 2.60 0.80 -0.31
C VAL A 66 3.37 -0.41 0.17
N ALA A 67 3.41 -1.48 -0.64
CA ALA A 67 4.03 -2.74 -0.26
C ALA A 67 5.13 -3.17 -1.25
N GLY A 68 6.11 -3.94 -0.80
CA GLY A 68 7.10 -4.62 -1.65
C GLY A 68 8.49 -3.99 -1.68
N CYS A 69 9.36 -4.43 -2.60
CA CYS A 69 10.78 -4.06 -2.60
C CYS A 69 11.06 -2.55 -2.67
N MET A 70 10.21 -1.78 -3.37
CA MET A 70 10.36 -0.32 -3.38
C MET A 70 10.00 0.29 -2.01
N ALA A 71 9.03 -0.28 -1.29
CA ALA A 71 8.67 0.16 0.06
C ALA A 71 9.86 0.05 1.00
N ARG A 72 10.61 -1.06 0.94
CA ARG A 72 11.89 -1.23 1.69
C ARG A 72 12.92 -0.15 1.37
N ARG A 73 13.21 0.04 0.09
CA ARG A 73 14.30 0.93 -0.33
C ARG A 73 13.97 2.42 -0.16
N ALA A 74 12.74 2.81 -0.50
CA ALA A 74 12.31 4.21 -0.50
C ALA A 74 11.56 4.61 0.78
N GLY A 75 11.01 3.66 1.54
CA GLY A 75 10.52 3.77 2.91
C GLY A 75 10.05 5.17 3.33
N GLN A 76 10.92 5.83 4.10
CA GLN A 76 10.69 7.18 4.63
C GLN A 76 10.48 8.24 3.54
N SER A 77 11.21 8.17 2.42
CA SER A 77 11.05 9.10 1.30
C SER A 77 9.64 9.06 0.69
N ILE A 78 8.98 7.89 0.70
CA ILE A 78 7.58 7.79 0.25
C ILE A 78 6.67 8.57 1.19
N ILE A 79 6.86 8.41 2.50
CA ILE A 79 6.09 9.10 3.55
C ILE A 79 6.28 10.63 3.47
N ASP A 80 7.52 11.07 3.26
CA ASP A 80 7.87 12.49 3.18
C ASP A 80 7.28 13.14 1.92
N ARG A 81 7.30 12.43 0.79
CA ARG A 81 6.80 12.93 -0.49
C ARG A 81 5.28 12.84 -0.62
N ILE A 82 4.67 11.80 -0.06
CA ILE A 82 3.24 11.53 -0.17
C ILE A 82 2.68 11.30 1.23
N PRO A 83 2.46 12.40 2.00
CA PRO A 83 2.07 12.30 3.39
C PRO A 83 0.66 11.72 3.63
N GLN A 84 -0.09 11.41 2.57
CA GLN A 84 -1.40 10.77 2.66
C GLN A 84 -1.32 9.24 2.62
N VAL A 85 -0.14 8.66 2.39
CA VAL A 85 0.11 7.21 2.56
C VAL A 85 0.10 6.88 4.04
N ASP A 86 -0.64 5.83 4.42
CA ASP A 86 -0.81 5.45 5.83
C ASP A 86 0.28 4.45 6.28
N TYR A 87 0.62 3.49 5.40
CA TYR A 87 1.60 2.44 5.70
C TYR A 87 2.54 2.21 4.53
N VAL A 88 3.82 1.98 4.85
CA VAL A 88 4.85 1.54 3.91
C VAL A 88 5.42 0.23 4.45
N VAL A 89 5.22 -0.86 3.71
CA VAL A 89 5.42 -2.23 4.18
C VAL A 89 6.47 -2.92 3.30
N GLY A 90 7.61 -3.26 3.89
CA GLY A 90 8.66 -4.04 3.24
C GLY A 90 8.15 -5.40 2.75
N PRO A 91 8.83 -6.04 1.78
CA PRO A 91 8.39 -7.30 1.18
C PRO A 91 8.25 -8.43 2.22
N ASP A 92 9.11 -8.46 3.23
CA ASP A 92 9.10 -9.50 4.27
C ASP A 92 7.87 -9.41 5.20
N TYR A 93 7.21 -8.25 5.22
CA TYR A 93 6.03 -7.96 6.06
C TYR A 93 4.70 -8.02 5.31
N VAL A 94 4.72 -8.34 4.01
CA VAL A 94 3.50 -8.54 3.21
C VAL A 94 2.54 -9.57 3.83
N PRO A 95 3.01 -10.72 4.38
CA PRO A 95 2.13 -11.67 5.06
C PRO A 95 1.35 -11.09 6.25
N GLU A 96 1.88 -10.03 6.89
CA GLU A 96 1.28 -9.38 8.05
C GLU A 96 0.38 -8.19 7.69
N ILE A 97 0.22 -7.89 6.40
CA ILE A 97 -0.47 -6.67 5.94
C ILE A 97 -1.87 -6.53 6.54
N GLY A 98 -2.60 -7.64 6.69
CA GLY A 98 -3.94 -7.67 7.26
C GLY A 98 -3.99 -7.18 8.70
N GLU A 99 -3.05 -7.60 9.53
CA GLU A 99 -2.90 -7.12 10.91
C GLU A 99 -2.39 -5.67 10.96
N ILE A 100 -1.46 -5.31 10.07
CA ILE A 100 -0.92 -3.95 9.97
C ILE A 100 -2.04 -2.94 9.71
N VAL A 101 -2.92 -3.19 8.74
CA VAL A 101 -3.99 -2.26 8.37
C VAL A 101 -5.10 -2.18 9.41
N LYS A 102 -5.23 -3.15 10.31
CA LYS A 102 -6.16 -3.09 11.45
C LYS A 102 -5.66 -2.19 12.57
N ARG A 103 -4.35 -1.91 12.66
CA ARG A 103 -3.79 -1.01 13.68
C ARG A 103 -4.36 0.40 13.48
N ASN A 104 -5.14 0.91 14.43
CA ASN A 104 -5.58 2.31 14.45
C ASN A 104 -4.44 3.22 14.94
N SER A 105 -3.35 3.26 14.19
CA SER A 105 -2.26 4.19 14.46
C SER A 105 -2.55 5.53 13.78
N PRO A 106 -2.55 6.66 14.51
CA PRO A 106 -2.54 7.99 13.91
C PRO A 106 -1.18 8.32 13.25
N GLU A 107 -0.15 7.52 13.55
CA GLU A 107 1.20 7.68 13.02
C GLU A 107 1.42 6.79 11.80
N LYS A 108 2.09 7.35 10.78
CA LYS A 108 2.48 6.63 9.57
C LYS A 108 3.58 5.63 9.92
N ILE A 109 3.36 4.37 9.59
CA ILE A 109 4.28 3.31 9.99
C ILE A 109 5.06 2.84 8.76
N HIS A 110 6.39 2.98 8.84
CA HIS A 110 7.30 2.23 7.99
C HIS A 110 7.66 0.93 8.71
N ILE A 111 7.40 -0.22 8.08
CA ILE A 111 7.65 -1.55 8.66
C ILE A 111 8.61 -2.28 7.73
N ASP A 112 9.88 -2.37 8.12
CA ASP A 112 10.94 -3.00 7.31
C ASP A 112 12.14 -3.54 8.11
N ASP A 113 12.03 -3.71 9.44
CA ASP A 113 13.14 -4.20 10.29
C ASP A 113 13.28 -5.72 10.32
#